data_AF-A0A7S0G950-F1
#
_entry.id   AF-A0A7S0G950-F1
#
_cell.length_a   1.000
_cell.length_b   1.000
_cell.length_c   1.000
_cell.angle_alpha   90.00
_cell.angle_beta   90.00
_cell.angle_gamma   90.00
#
_symmetry.space_group_name_H-M   'P 1'
#
loop_
_entity.id
_entity.type
_entity.pdbx_description
1 polymer ?
#
loop_
_entity_poly.entity_id
_entity_poly.type
_entity_poly.pdbx_seq_one_letter_code
_entity_poly.pdbx_strand_id
1 'polypeptide(L)'
;MQGNSMTRRKPRQNSVAPPMYALPSGGGDSNYSGNNQSQSSYNTQSPYSAQPPSYNTQPKRKLGNDNKSMGSSGSFTFPPYIVFLIVVMLSGTIYTFSIYSGANTELKRLQSEKVDQDGRMRNNSRELQRAKHTSRTAKRTLERTKKELDDHIKQIDELEDEHEDVQTEFTQNLENVELDQHKAVEKVSAREVAKCFQREEVFRTRVEDLRHHIQRESRRELVQNFGTGPHRVRLTIIFPDNPQALHIIELEMAPFRLLPHSIYTFMEQVRHGLWDGCSFSKLVDGKLIASPTPATLGTLKEKELKYRFANSKLDIVYFQEYHAKFPHVEMTVGFDGRPGGPDFYINMVCANIFSSRFLKQ
;
A
#
# COMPACT_ATOMS: atom_id res chain seq x y z
N MET A 1 92.93 -47.24 -5.80
CA MET A 1 91.50 -47.43 -5.46
C MET A 1 90.85 -46.06 -5.34
N GLN A 2 89.74 -45.89 -6.04
CA GLN A 2 88.97 -44.65 -6.17
C GLN A 2 88.40 -44.20 -4.81
N GLY A 3 88.34 -42.88 -4.57
CA GLY A 3 87.73 -42.31 -3.36
C GLY A 3 87.24 -40.88 -3.63
N ASN A 4 85.92 -40.73 -3.65
CA ASN A 4 85.16 -39.64 -4.22
C ASN A 4 85.24 -38.27 -3.52
N SER A 5 85.16 -37.25 -4.38
CA SER A 5 84.65 -35.90 -4.21
C SER A 5 83.39 -35.79 -3.33
N MET A 6 83.39 -34.82 -2.39
CA MET A 6 82.17 -34.15 -1.91
C MET A 6 82.43 -32.64 -1.78
N THR A 7 82.02 -31.92 -2.83
CA THR A 7 81.92 -30.46 -2.87
C THR A 7 80.76 -29.95 -2.01
N ARG A 8 81.10 -29.06 -1.08
CA ARG A 8 80.22 -28.36 -0.13
C ARG A 8 79.44 -27.25 -0.85
N ARG A 9 78.13 -27.44 -1.10
CA ARG A 9 77.22 -26.39 -1.59
C ARG A 9 76.63 -25.60 -0.42
N LYS A 10 76.85 -24.28 -0.41
CA LYS A 10 76.17 -23.32 0.47
C LYS A 10 74.70 -23.14 0.04
N PRO A 11 73.75 -22.95 0.96
CA PRO A 11 72.39 -22.56 0.61
C PRO A 11 72.34 -21.08 0.22
N ARG A 12 71.75 -20.80 -0.95
CA ARG A 12 71.33 -19.47 -1.39
C ARG A 12 70.13 -19.03 -0.56
N GLN A 13 70.28 -17.96 0.24
CA GLN A 13 69.16 -17.19 0.77
C GLN A 13 68.64 -16.28 -0.34
N ASN A 14 67.47 -16.60 -0.89
CA ASN A 14 66.70 -15.69 -1.72
C ASN A 14 65.66 -15.01 -0.81
N SER A 15 65.99 -13.83 -0.29
CA SER A 15 65.05 -12.92 0.34
C SER A 15 64.25 -12.18 -0.75
N VAL A 16 63.08 -12.70 -1.09
CA VAL A 16 62.10 -11.97 -1.89
C VAL A 16 61.27 -11.13 -0.92
N ALA A 17 61.50 -9.82 -0.93
CA ALA A 17 60.69 -8.85 -0.21
C ALA A 17 59.27 -8.82 -0.83
N PRO A 18 58.19 -8.79 -0.03
CA PRO A 18 56.85 -8.58 -0.54
C PRO A 18 56.67 -7.12 -1.01
N PRO A 19 55.89 -6.86 -2.07
CA PRO A 19 55.61 -5.51 -2.53
C PRO A 19 54.75 -4.77 -1.50
N MET A 20 55.25 -3.64 -1.01
CA MET A 20 54.45 -2.65 -0.29
C MET A 20 53.39 -2.10 -1.23
N TYR A 21 52.13 -2.40 -0.96
CA TYR A 21 51.02 -1.69 -1.57
C TYR A 21 50.98 -0.28 -0.99
N ALA A 22 51.37 0.69 -1.82
CA ALA A 22 51.16 2.10 -1.56
C ALA A 22 49.66 2.36 -1.40
N LEU A 23 49.27 2.81 -0.21
CA LEU A 23 47.96 3.39 0.04
C LEU A 23 47.81 4.66 -0.81
N PRO A 24 46.74 4.80 -1.62
CA PRO A 24 46.46 6.06 -2.26
C PRO A 24 46.02 7.07 -1.17
N SER A 25 46.88 8.07 -0.96
CA SER A 25 46.50 9.36 -0.42
C SER A 25 45.48 9.98 -1.38
N GLY A 26 44.19 9.88 -1.01
CA GLY A 26 43.09 10.54 -1.68
C GLY A 26 42.52 11.61 -0.76
N GLY A 27 43.11 12.80 -0.82
CA GLY A 27 42.41 14.03 -0.42
C GLY A 27 41.22 14.23 -1.36
N GLY A 28 40.03 14.35 -0.79
CA GLY A 28 38.80 14.59 -1.51
C GLY A 28 38.02 15.67 -0.79
N ASP A 29 38.07 16.87 -1.35
CA ASP A 29 37.32 18.05 -0.95
C ASP A 29 35.82 17.74 -0.84
N SER A 30 35.24 18.02 0.32
CA SER A 30 33.80 18.03 0.52
C SER A 30 33.21 19.33 -0.04
N ASN A 31 33.00 19.37 -1.35
CA ASN A 31 32.09 20.31 -2.00
C ASN A 31 30.76 19.60 -2.28
N TYR A 32 29.87 19.62 -1.29
CA TYR A 32 28.48 19.17 -1.45
C TYR A 32 27.64 20.37 -1.89
N SER A 33 27.56 20.57 -3.21
CA SER A 33 26.62 21.48 -3.88
C SER A 33 26.03 20.74 -5.08
N GLY A 34 24.70 20.79 -5.21
CA GLY A 34 23.90 20.04 -6.18
C GLY A 34 22.85 19.20 -5.45
N ASN A 35 21.74 19.77 -5.00
CA ASN A 35 20.63 20.21 -5.83
C ASN A 35 20.21 19.12 -6.82
N ASN A 36 19.34 18.21 -6.37
CA ASN A 36 18.43 17.55 -7.29
C ASN A 36 17.08 17.34 -6.60
N GLN A 37 16.11 18.09 -7.13
CA GLN A 37 14.70 18.04 -6.83
C GLN A 37 14.15 16.68 -7.27
N SER A 38 13.83 15.83 -6.30
CA SER A 38 12.87 14.75 -6.52
C SER A 38 11.49 15.28 -6.14
N GLN A 39 10.80 15.83 -7.13
CA GLN A 39 9.38 16.12 -7.07
C GLN A 39 8.62 14.78 -7.00
N SER A 40 8.32 14.34 -5.78
CA SER A 40 7.24 13.38 -5.55
C SER A 40 5.92 14.15 -5.57
N SER A 41 5.20 14.03 -6.67
CA SER A 41 3.84 14.52 -6.88
C SER A 41 2.85 13.73 -6.02
N TYR A 42 2.63 14.18 -4.78
CA TYR A 42 1.37 13.94 -4.08
C TYR A 42 0.35 14.97 -4.56
N ASN A 43 -0.45 14.59 -5.55
CA ASN A 43 -1.60 15.38 -5.97
C ASN A 43 -2.80 15.02 -5.08
N THR A 44 -2.88 15.66 -3.92
CA THR A 44 -4.08 15.68 -3.08
C THR A 44 -4.52 17.13 -2.88
N GLN A 45 -4.92 17.78 -3.98
CA GLN A 45 -5.70 19.01 -3.91
C GLN A 45 -7.19 18.64 -3.92
N SER A 46 -7.77 18.69 -2.73
CA SER A 46 -9.20 18.89 -2.54
C SER A 46 -9.51 20.36 -2.82
N PRO A 47 -10.33 20.72 -3.83
CA PRO A 47 -10.87 22.05 -3.92
C PRO A 47 -12.03 22.17 -2.94
N TYR A 48 -11.92 23.14 -2.03
CA TYR A 48 -13.03 23.61 -1.21
C TYR A 48 -14.26 23.85 -2.10
N SER A 49 -15.36 23.22 -1.70
CA SER A 49 -16.69 23.37 -2.26
C SER A 49 -17.14 24.83 -2.16
N ALA A 50 -17.22 25.52 -3.30
CA ALA A 50 -18.07 26.68 -3.46
C ALA A 50 -19.53 26.20 -3.55
N GLN A 51 -20.40 26.82 -2.75
CA GLN A 51 -21.83 26.54 -2.71
C GLN A 51 -22.52 26.81 -4.05
N PRO A 52 -23.52 26.00 -4.45
CA PRO A 52 -24.54 26.45 -5.39
C PRO A 52 -25.67 27.20 -4.64
N PRO A 53 -26.21 28.30 -5.22
CA PRO A 53 -27.39 28.94 -4.65
C PRO A 53 -28.63 28.06 -4.82
N SER A 54 -29.32 27.87 -3.69
CA SER A 54 -30.64 27.27 -3.57
C SER A 54 -31.68 28.09 -4.34
N TYR A 55 -32.26 27.51 -5.38
CA TYR A 55 -33.56 27.90 -5.92
C TYR A 55 -34.41 26.65 -6.10
N ASN A 56 -35.28 26.37 -5.13
CA ASN A 56 -36.51 25.65 -5.40
C ASN A 56 -37.65 26.28 -4.60
N THR A 57 -38.48 26.99 -5.34
CA THR A 57 -39.67 27.73 -4.93
C THR A 57 -40.83 26.78 -4.65
N GLN A 58 -41.31 26.76 -3.41
CA GLN A 58 -42.66 26.29 -3.09
C GLN A 58 -43.69 27.39 -3.43
N PRO A 59 -44.86 27.05 -4.00
CA PRO A 59 -46.02 27.95 -3.94
C PRO A 59 -46.84 27.67 -2.67
N LYS A 60 -46.73 28.57 -1.69
CA LYS A 60 -47.67 28.70 -0.57
C LYS A 60 -48.88 29.54 -0.99
N ARG A 61 -50.07 29.00 -0.71
CA ARG A 61 -51.34 29.73 -0.59
C ARG A 61 -51.27 30.80 0.51
N LYS A 62 -51.90 31.95 0.27
CA LYS A 62 -52.79 32.76 1.16
C LYS A 62 -53.20 34.04 0.38
N LEU A 63 -54.49 34.28 0.15
CA LEU A 63 -55.46 35.00 1.02
C LEU A 63 -55.15 36.50 1.19
N GLY A 64 -56.15 37.34 0.85
CA GLY A 64 -56.20 38.79 1.10
C GLY A 64 -56.39 39.60 -0.18
N ASN A 65 -57.60 39.89 -0.67
CA ASN A 65 -58.64 40.81 -0.17
C ASN A 65 -58.32 42.28 -0.48
N ASP A 66 -59.07 42.88 -1.43
CA ASP A 66 -59.28 44.33 -1.51
C ASP A 66 -60.57 44.71 -2.28
N ASN A 67 -61.56 45.13 -1.49
CA ASN A 67 -62.32 46.39 -1.56
C ASN A 67 -63.21 46.79 -2.76
N LYS A 68 -64.51 47.00 -2.39
CA LYS A 68 -65.44 48.12 -2.73
C LYS A 68 -66.03 48.12 -4.16
N SER A 69 -67.31 48.43 -4.43
CA SER A 69 -68.29 49.37 -3.84
C SER A 69 -69.70 49.19 -4.46
N MET A 70 -70.68 49.95 -3.94
CA MET A 70 -72.07 50.21 -4.41
C MET A 70 -73.10 49.11 -4.09
N GLY A 71 -74.28 49.35 -3.52
CA GLY A 71 -75.05 50.53 -3.10
C GLY A 71 -76.34 50.00 -2.44
N SER A 72 -76.72 50.50 -1.27
CA SER A 72 -77.87 51.40 -1.04
C SER A 72 -79.26 50.75 -1.03
N SER A 73 -80.03 51.15 0.00
CA SER A 73 -81.49 51.03 0.22
C SER A 73 -81.98 49.63 0.60
N GLY A 74 -82.83 49.43 1.61
CA GLY A 74 -83.63 50.33 2.43
C GLY A 74 -84.80 49.48 2.93
N SER A 75 -84.80 49.14 4.22
CA SER A 75 -85.74 48.18 4.81
C SER A 75 -87.16 48.75 4.87
N PHE A 76 -88.12 48.10 4.20
CA PHE A 76 -89.55 48.28 4.43
C PHE A 76 -90.14 46.93 4.84
N THR A 77 -90.51 46.81 6.12
CA THR A 77 -91.21 45.65 6.66
C THR A 77 -92.70 45.76 6.35
N PHE A 78 -93.19 44.99 5.36
CA PHE A 78 -94.61 44.70 5.18
C PHE A 78 -94.93 43.28 5.69
N PRO A 79 -96.04 43.07 6.42
CA PRO A 79 -96.49 41.75 6.83
C PRO A 79 -96.76 40.80 5.64
N PRO A 80 -96.51 39.48 5.79
CA PRO A 80 -96.11 38.55 4.72
C PRO A 80 -97.14 38.14 3.66
N TYR A 81 -98.35 38.70 3.62
CA TYR A 81 -99.42 38.22 2.71
C TYR A 81 -99.50 38.95 1.36
N ILE A 82 -98.89 40.14 1.21
CA ILE A 82 -99.01 40.95 -0.04
C ILE A 82 -97.99 40.51 -1.11
N VAL A 83 -96.84 39.95 -0.74
CA VAL A 83 -95.75 39.60 -1.69
C VAL A 83 -96.12 38.41 -2.60
N PHE A 84 -96.94 37.47 -2.13
CA PHE A 84 -97.25 36.26 -2.88
C PHE A 84 -98.11 36.52 -4.14
N LEU A 85 -99.00 37.53 -4.11
CA LEU A 85 -99.88 37.82 -5.24
C LEU A 85 -99.18 38.49 -6.43
N ILE A 86 -98.14 39.30 -6.19
CA ILE A 86 -97.43 40.03 -7.25
C ILE A 86 -96.56 39.08 -8.10
N VAL A 87 -95.96 38.05 -7.47
CA VAL A 87 -95.08 37.09 -8.16
C VAL A 87 -95.86 36.23 -9.18
N VAL A 88 -97.10 35.85 -8.86
CA VAL A 88 -97.89 34.99 -9.75
C VAL A 88 -98.27 35.74 -11.04
N MET A 89 -98.66 37.01 -10.96
CA MET A 89 -99.07 37.79 -12.14
C MET A 89 -97.93 38.09 -13.12
N LEU A 90 -96.72 38.39 -12.64
CA LEU A 90 -95.57 38.70 -13.51
C LEU A 90 -95.01 37.47 -14.26
N SER A 91 -95.17 36.28 -13.69
CA SER A 91 -94.70 35.05 -14.34
C SER A 91 -95.46 34.71 -15.63
N GLY A 92 -96.76 35.04 -15.70
CA GLY A 92 -97.61 34.72 -16.84
C GLY A 92 -97.32 35.55 -18.10
N THR A 93 -96.95 36.83 -17.94
CA THR A 93 -96.75 37.74 -19.08
C THR A 93 -95.39 37.56 -19.78
N ILE A 94 -94.37 37.11 -19.06
CA ILE A 94 -93.04 36.84 -19.64
C ILE A 94 -93.07 35.62 -20.57
N TYR A 95 -93.91 34.63 -20.26
CA TYR A 95 -93.94 33.37 -21.03
C TYR A 95 -94.49 33.54 -22.45
N THR A 96 -95.50 34.40 -22.64
CA THR A 96 -96.15 34.55 -23.96
C THR A 96 -95.31 35.37 -24.95
N PHE A 97 -94.52 36.34 -24.50
CA PHE A 97 -93.64 37.14 -25.38
C PHE A 97 -92.44 36.33 -25.92
N SER A 98 -91.92 35.38 -25.15
CA SER A 98 -90.76 34.57 -25.55
C SER A 98 -91.04 33.63 -26.73
N ILE A 99 -92.30 33.24 -26.95
CA ILE A 99 -92.65 32.31 -28.03
C ILE A 99 -92.70 33.03 -29.39
N TYR A 100 -93.09 34.31 -29.42
CA TYR A 100 -93.31 35.01 -30.69
C TYR A 100 -92.02 35.51 -31.37
N SER A 101 -90.95 35.83 -30.61
CA SER A 101 -89.70 36.34 -31.20
C SER A 101 -88.83 35.25 -31.86
N GLY A 102 -89.00 33.99 -31.47
CA GLY A 102 -88.22 32.86 -31.99
C GLY A 102 -88.41 32.62 -33.49
N ALA A 103 -89.66 32.62 -33.96
CA ALA A 103 -90.00 32.20 -35.33
C ALA A 103 -89.39 33.11 -36.43
N ASN A 104 -89.25 34.41 -36.19
CA ASN A 104 -88.76 35.35 -37.21
C ASN A 104 -87.23 35.39 -37.35
N THR A 105 -86.49 34.85 -36.38
CA THR A 105 -85.02 34.77 -36.45
C THR A 105 -84.53 33.58 -37.28
N GLU A 106 -85.34 32.52 -37.38
CA GLU A 106 -84.95 31.28 -38.07
C GLU A 106 -84.93 31.45 -39.60
N LEU A 107 -85.87 32.22 -40.15
CA LEU A 107 -86.02 32.35 -41.60
C LEU A 107 -84.90 33.18 -42.26
N LYS A 108 -84.36 34.19 -41.55
CA LYS A 108 -83.19 34.95 -42.01
C LYS A 108 -81.88 34.14 -41.93
N ARG A 109 -81.80 33.19 -40.99
CA ARG A 109 -80.62 32.35 -40.79
C ARG A 109 -80.41 31.37 -41.95
N LEU A 110 -81.48 30.80 -42.49
CA LEU A 110 -81.41 29.83 -43.59
C LEU A 110 -80.96 30.45 -44.92
N GLN A 111 -81.29 31.72 -45.19
CA GLN A 111 -80.83 32.39 -46.42
C GLN A 111 -79.35 32.78 -46.38
N SER A 112 -78.82 33.20 -45.22
CA SER A 112 -77.38 33.48 -45.08
C SER A 112 -76.52 32.21 -45.15
N GLU A 113 -77.03 31.08 -44.65
CA GLU A 113 -76.28 29.81 -44.61
C GLU A 113 -75.95 29.27 -46.01
N LYS A 114 -76.85 29.48 -46.99
CA LYS A 114 -76.64 29.00 -48.36
C LYS A 114 -75.56 29.80 -49.12
N VAL A 115 -75.47 31.11 -48.90
CA VAL A 115 -74.45 31.96 -49.53
C VAL A 115 -73.05 31.68 -48.95
N ASP A 116 -72.98 31.41 -47.65
CA ASP A 116 -71.73 31.00 -46.98
C ASP A 116 -71.24 29.64 -47.47
N GLN A 117 -72.14 28.70 -47.77
CA GLN A 117 -71.77 27.36 -48.24
C GLN A 117 -71.07 27.39 -49.61
N ASP A 118 -71.56 28.20 -50.54
CA ASP A 118 -70.94 28.34 -51.87
C ASP A 118 -69.60 29.11 -51.83
N GLY A 119 -69.48 30.09 -50.92
CA GLY A 119 -68.21 30.77 -50.65
C GLY A 119 -67.14 29.80 -50.13
N ARG A 120 -67.50 28.90 -49.20
CA ARG A 120 -66.61 27.86 -48.66
C ARG A 120 -66.14 26.88 -49.73
N MET A 121 -67.01 26.46 -50.64
CA MET A 121 -66.65 25.54 -51.74
C MET A 121 -65.58 26.13 -52.68
N ARG A 122 -65.67 27.42 -53.02
CA ARG A 122 -64.66 28.08 -53.87
C ARG A 122 -63.31 28.26 -53.17
N ASN A 123 -63.31 28.57 -51.88
CA ASN A 123 -62.08 28.68 -51.08
C ASN A 123 -61.39 27.32 -50.91
N ASN A 124 -62.15 26.26 -50.60
CA ASN A 124 -61.61 24.90 -50.48
C ASN A 124 -60.94 24.42 -51.78
N SER A 125 -61.49 24.76 -52.95
CA SER A 125 -60.90 24.38 -54.24
C SER A 125 -59.56 25.08 -54.50
N ARG A 126 -59.45 26.37 -54.13
CA ARG A 126 -58.18 27.12 -54.22
C ARG A 126 -57.13 26.62 -53.23
N GLU A 127 -57.54 26.27 -52.01
CA GLU A 127 -56.65 25.68 -51.01
C GLU A 127 -56.15 24.30 -51.45
N LEU A 128 -57.02 23.48 -52.04
CA LEU A 128 -56.62 22.17 -52.57
C LEU A 128 -55.60 22.29 -53.70
N GLN A 129 -55.72 23.30 -54.57
CA GLN A 129 -54.73 23.56 -55.61
C GLN A 129 -53.39 24.04 -55.04
N ARG A 130 -53.41 24.92 -54.02
CA ARG A 130 -52.20 25.34 -53.31
C ARG A 130 -51.54 24.16 -52.60
N ALA A 131 -52.32 23.31 -51.94
CA ALA A 131 -51.85 22.09 -51.27
C ALA A 131 -51.21 21.10 -52.26
N LYS A 132 -51.77 20.96 -53.47
CA LYS A 132 -51.15 20.14 -54.53
C LYS A 132 -49.82 20.71 -55.01
N HIS A 133 -49.71 22.03 -55.15
CA HIS A 133 -48.44 22.65 -55.55
C HIS A 133 -47.38 22.54 -54.45
N THR A 134 -47.74 22.82 -53.19
CA THR A 134 -46.81 22.69 -52.05
C THR A 134 -46.39 21.23 -51.83
N SER A 135 -47.29 20.27 -52.07
CA SER A 135 -46.97 18.83 -52.03
C SER A 135 -45.94 18.45 -53.11
N ARG A 136 -46.05 18.98 -54.34
CA ARG A 136 -45.06 18.73 -55.40
C ARG A 136 -43.69 19.34 -55.09
N THR A 137 -43.65 20.54 -54.54
CA THR A 137 -42.38 21.15 -54.12
C THR A 137 -41.76 20.39 -52.95
N ALA A 138 -42.56 19.99 -51.96
CA ALA A 138 -42.12 19.18 -50.83
C ALA A 138 -41.55 17.83 -51.26
N LYS A 139 -42.15 17.20 -52.28
CA LYS A 139 -41.63 15.94 -52.83
C LYS A 139 -40.25 16.11 -53.48
N ARG A 140 -40.04 17.20 -54.22
CA ARG A 140 -38.73 17.50 -54.84
C ARG A 140 -37.66 17.82 -53.82
N THR A 141 -38.00 18.54 -52.75
CA THR A 141 -37.06 18.80 -51.65
C THR A 141 -36.72 17.50 -50.93
N LEU A 142 -37.70 16.62 -50.70
CA LEU A 142 -37.49 15.31 -50.10
C LEU A 142 -36.55 14.42 -50.93
N GLU A 143 -36.71 14.42 -52.26
CA GLU A 143 -35.82 13.67 -53.15
C GLU A 143 -34.39 14.21 -53.15
N ARG A 144 -34.20 15.53 -53.03
CA ARG A 144 -32.86 16.12 -52.89
C ARG A 144 -32.21 15.77 -51.57
N THR A 145 -32.94 15.93 -50.46
CA THR A 145 -32.42 15.59 -49.13
C THR A 145 -32.14 14.10 -49.00
N LYS A 146 -32.91 13.24 -49.69
CA LYS A 146 -32.62 11.81 -49.74
C LYS A 146 -31.30 11.53 -50.44
N LYS A 147 -31.04 12.18 -51.57
CA LYS A 147 -29.77 12.03 -52.29
C LYS A 147 -28.58 12.54 -51.47
N GLU A 148 -28.72 13.69 -50.82
CA GLU A 148 -27.70 14.21 -49.90
C GLU A 148 -27.44 13.24 -48.74
N LEU A 149 -28.49 12.62 -48.18
CA LEU A 149 -28.35 11.61 -47.15
C LEU A 149 -27.59 10.37 -47.65
N ASP A 150 -27.89 9.90 -48.87
CA ASP A 150 -27.19 8.76 -49.47
C ASP A 150 -25.71 9.06 -49.74
N ASP A 151 -25.38 10.30 -50.13
CA ASP A 151 -23.98 10.74 -50.33
C ASP A 151 -23.24 10.88 -48.98
N HIS A 152 -23.91 11.34 -47.93
CA HIS A 152 -23.34 11.40 -46.57
C HIS A 152 -23.11 10.01 -45.97
N ILE A 153 -24.00 9.05 -46.22
CA ILE A 153 -23.81 7.66 -45.78
C ILE A 153 -22.53 7.09 -46.38
N LYS A 154 -22.28 7.31 -47.67
CA LYS A 154 -21.03 6.85 -48.30
C LYS A 154 -19.77 7.48 -47.69
N GLN A 155 -19.82 8.76 -47.34
CA GLN A 155 -18.70 9.42 -46.67
C GLN A 155 -18.46 8.88 -45.26
N ILE A 156 -19.53 8.48 -44.56
CA ILE A 156 -19.41 7.83 -43.25
C ILE A 156 -18.75 6.46 -43.42
N ASP A 157 -19.21 5.66 -44.39
CA ASP A 157 -18.62 4.34 -44.67
C ASP A 157 -17.12 4.45 -45.03
N GLU A 158 -16.74 5.41 -45.89
CA GLU A 158 -15.33 5.66 -46.25
C GLU A 158 -14.48 6.09 -45.05
N LEU A 159 -15.02 6.91 -44.15
CA LEU A 159 -14.32 7.34 -42.93
C LEU A 159 -14.23 6.23 -41.87
N GLU A 160 -15.22 5.34 -41.80
CA GLU A 160 -15.18 4.18 -40.91
C GLU A 160 -14.08 3.21 -41.36
N ASP A 161 -13.94 2.97 -42.66
CA ASP A 161 -12.85 2.15 -43.24
C ASP A 161 -11.47 2.77 -42.95
N GLU A 162 -11.29 4.08 -43.17
CA GLU A 162 -10.03 4.77 -42.86
C GLU A 162 -9.72 4.73 -41.35
N HIS A 163 -10.74 4.82 -40.50
CA HIS A 163 -10.55 4.74 -39.05
C HIS A 163 -10.15 3.32 -38.62
N GLU A 164 -10.70 2.27 -39.23
CA GLU A 164 -10.31 0.89 -38.97
C GLU A 164 -8.85 0.62 -39.37
N ASP A 165 -8.42 1.13 -40.53
CA ASP A 165 -7.03 1.02 -41.00
C ASP A 165 -6.05 1.76 -40.06
N VAL A 166 -6.37 2.99 -39.65
CA VAL A 166 -5.53 3.74 -38.71
C VAL A 166 -5.50 3.07 -37.34
N GLN A 167 -6.61 2.52 -36.87
CA GLN A 167 -6.69 1.85 -35.57
C GLN A 167 -5.90 0.54 -35.55
N THR A 168 -5.92 -0.22 -36.66
CA THR A 168 -5.11 -1.44 -36.81
C THR A 168 -3.61 -1.13 -36.91
N GLU A 169 -3.21 -0.09 -37.65
CA GLU A 169 -1.81 0.36 -37.69
C GLU A 169 -1.35 0.83 -36.31
N PHE A 170 -2.18 1.59 -35.59
CA PHE A 170 -1.86 2.08 -34.26
C PHE A 170 -1.67 0.94 -33.25
N THR A 171 -2.54 -0.08 -33.29
CA THR A 171 -2.42 -1.25 -32.41
C THR A 171 -1.18 -2.10 -32.73
N GLN A 172 -0.87 -2.31 -34.01
CA GLN A 172 0.37 -3.01 -34.41
C GLN A 172 1.64 -2.26 -33.98
N ASN A 173 1.64 -0.93 -34.11
CA ASN A 173 2.77 -0.10 -33.67
C ASN A 173 2.93 -0.13 -32.14
N LEU A 174 1.83 -0.12 -31.38
CA LEU A 174 1.84 -0.26 -29.93
C LEU A 174 2.44 -1.60 -29.48
N GLU A 175 2.00 -2.70 -30.08
CA GLU A 175 2.50 -4.04 -29.75
C GLU A 175 4.00 -4.18 -30.01
N ASN A 176 4.49 -3.62 -31.13
CA ASN A 176 5.92 -3.61 -31.45
C ASN A 176 6.75 -2.77 -30.46
N VAL A 177 6.25 -1.60 -30.05
CA VAL A 177 6.93 -0.74 -29.08
C VAL A 177 6.97 -1.38 -27.69
N GLU A 178 5.89 -2.01 -27.24
CA GLU A 178 5.84 -2.72 -25.96
C GLU A 178 6.82 -3.90 -25.92
N LEU A 179 6.88 -4.70 -27.00
CA LEU A 179 7.76 -5.86 -27.08
C LEU A 179 9.26 -5.48 -26.97
N ASP A 180 9.66 -4.37 -27.60
CA ASP A 180 11.04 -3.89 -27.56
C ASP A 180 11.38 -3.24 -26.22
N GLN A 181 10.44 -2.51 -25.61
CA GLN A 181 10.62 -1.98 -24.25
C GLN A 181 10.75 -3.09 -23.22
N HIS A 182 9.92 -4.14 -23.28
CA HIS A 182 10.00 -5.28 -22.36
C HIS A 182 11.33 -6.03 -22.48
N LYS A 183 11.83 -6.29 -23.69
CA LYS A 183 13.14 -6.94 -23.89
C LYS A 183 14.31 -6.08 -23.40
N ALA A 184 14.23 -4.76 -23.53
CA ALA A 184 15.25 -3.85 -23.01
C ALA A 184 15.24 -3.82 -21.48
N VAL A 185 14.07 -3.71 -20.86
CA VAL A 185 13.90 -3.73 -19.40
C VAL A 185 14.34 -5.07 -18.81
N GLU A 186 14.01 -6.19 -19.44
CA GLU A 186 14.43 -7.53 -19.00
C GLU A 186 15.95 -7.71 -19.06
N LYS A 187 16.62 -7.21 -20.11
CA LYS A 187 18.09 -7.28 -20.20
C LYS A 187 18.78 -6.38 -19.17
N VAL A 188 18.23 -5.18 -18.92
CA VAL A 188 18.76 -4.28 -17.88
C VAL A 188 18.56 -4.90 -16.50
N SER A 189 17.37 -5.44 -16.21
CA SER A 189 17.08 -6.08 -14.93
C SER A 189 17.94 -7.33 -14.70
N ALA A 190 18.12 -8.19 -15.71
CA ALA A 190 18.98 -9.37 -15.60
C ALA A 190 20.45 -8.99 -15.30
N ARG A 191 20.96 -7.92 -15.93
CA ARG A 191 22.33 -7.43 -15.67
C ARG A 191 22.48 -6.85 -14.27
N GLU A 192 21.48 -6.11 -13.79
CA GLU A 192 21.49 -5.53 -12.44
C GLU A 192 21.37 -6.62 -11.36
N VAL A 193 20.51 -7.60 -11.57
CA VAL A 193 20.37 -8.79 -10.73
C VAL A 193 21.69 -9.58 -10.69
N ALA A 194 22.33 -9.81 -11.83
CA ALA A 194 23.64 -10.48 -11.87
C ALA A 194 24.73 -9.71 -11.12
N LYS A 195 24.78 -8.38 -11.25
CA LYS A 195 25.68 -7.52 -10.46
C LYS A 195 25.37 -7.58 -8.96
N CYS A 196 24.10 -7.68 -8.59
CA CYS A 196 23.68 -7.83 -7.19
C CYS A 196 24.22 -9.14 -6.60
N PHE A 197 23.99 -10.27 -7.28
CA PHE A 197 24.52 -11.57 -6.87
C PHE A 197 26.05 -11.58 -6.77
N GLN A 198 26.75 -10.95 -7.72
CA GLN A 198 28.21 -10.86 -7.66
C GLN A 198 28.70 -10.06 -6.44
N ARG A 199 28.01 -8.97 -6.09
CA ARG A 199 28.33 -8.18 -4.90
C ARG A 199 28.06 -8.96 -3.62
N GLU A 200 26.95 -9.69 -3.57
CA GLU A 200 26.60 -10.55 -2.45
C GLU A 200 27.65 -11.65 -2.25
N GLU A 201 28.10 -12.30 -3.32
CA GLU A 201 29.14 -13.33 -3.25
C GLU A 201 30.47 -12.77 -2.72
N VAL A 202 30.92 -11.63 -3.26
CA VAL A 202 32.14 -10.96 -2.78
C VAL A 202 32.00 -10.56 -1.30
N PHE A 203 30.83 -10.08 -0.89
CA PHE A 203 30.55 -9.75 0.49
C PHE A 203 30.60 -11.00 1.38
N ARG A 204 29.99 -12.11 0.95
CA ARG A 204 30.02 -13.39 1.66
C ARG A 204 31.45 -13.90 1.86
N THR A 205 32.29 -13.83 0.82
CA THR A 205 33.72 -14.20 0.93
C THR A 205 34.43 -13.33 1.97
N ARG A 206 34.23 -12.01 1.95
CA ARG A 206 34.84 -11.10 2.94
C ARG A 206 34.39 -11.38 4.37
N VAL A 207 33.12 -11.74 4.57
CA VAL A 207 32.58 -12.13 5.88
C VAL A 207 33.26 -13.41 6.38
N GLU A 208 33.46 -14.41 5.50
CA GLU A 208 34.13 -15.64 5.90
C GLU A 208 35.62 -15.43 6.20
N ASP A 209 36.31 -14.60 5.41
CA ASP A 209 37.70 -14.21 5.67
C ASP A 209 37.85 -13.51 7.03
N LEU A 210 36.92 -12.60 7.35
CA LEU A 210 36.88 -11.92 8.64
C LEU A 210 36.62 -12.91 9.78
N ARG A 211 35.69 -13.85 9.59
CA ARG A 211 35.42 -14.94 10.55
C ARG A 211 36.67 -15.75 10.82
N HIS A 212 37.36 -16.21 9.79
CA HIS A 212 38.60 -16.98 9.93
C HIS A 212 39.70 -16.18 10.61
N HIS A 213 39.83 -14.89 10.31
CA HIS A 213 40.76 -14.01 10.99
C HIS A 213 40.46 -13.93 12.49
N ILE A 214 39.21 -13.64 12.87
CA ILE A 214 38.78 -13.57 14.27
C ILE A 214 39.04 -14.91 14.99
N GLN A 215 38.67 -16.05 14.38
CA GLN A 215 38.91 -17.37 14.96
C GLN A 215 40.40 -17.63 15.21
N ARG A 216 41.27 -17.21 14.28
CA ARG A 216 42.72 -17.36 14.40
C ARG A 216 43.28 -16.51 15.53
N GLU A 217 42.88 -15.24 15.61
CA GLU A 217 43.35 -14.34 16.67
C GLU A 217 42.82 -14.79 18.04
N SER A 218 41.52 -15.10 18.16
CA SER A 218 40.94 -15.66 19.40
C SER A 218 41.62 -16.96 19.84
N ARG A 219 41.99 -17.83 18.89
CA ARG A 219 42.77 -19.04 19.20
C ARG A 219 44.13 -18.70 19.79
N ARG A 220 44.86 -17.75 19.18
CA ARG A 220 46.18 -17.33 19.66
C ARG A 220 46.08 -16.77 21.07
N GLU A 221 45.12 -15.87 21.30
CA GLU A 221 44.91 -15.22 22.59
C GLU A 221 44.45 -16.21 23.66
N LEU A 222 43.56 -17.14 23.32
CA LEU A 222 43.14 -18.18 24.25
C LEU A 222 44.33 -19.04 24.73
N VAL A 223 45.19 -19.47 23.80
CA VAL A 223 46.38 -20.26 24.15
C VAL A 223 47.38 -19.45 24.96
N GLN A 224 47.56 -18.17 24.61
CA GLN A 224 48.46 -17.27 25.32
C GLN A 224 48.00 -16.98 26.76
N ASN A 225 46.71 -16.75 26.97
CA ASN A 225 46.15 -16.33 28.26
C ASN A 225 45.77 -17.51 29.16
N PHE A 226 45.28 -18.62 28.57
CA PHE A 226 44.69 -19.74 29.30
C PHE A 226 45.35 -21.10 29.00
N GLY A 227 46.36 -21.14 28.14
CA GLY A 227 47.04 -22.38 27.75
C GLY A 227 46.23 -23.23 26.75
N THR A 228 46.74 -24.43 26.44
CA THR A 228 46.18 -25.31 25.41
C THR A 228 44.90 -26.06 25.84
N GLY A 229 44.50 -25.96 27.10
CA GLY A 229 43.35 -26.70 27.63
C GLY A 229 43.62 -28.19 27.90
N PRO A 230 42.58 -28.99 28.24
CA PRO A 230 41.16 -28.63 28.23
C PRO A 230 40.82 -27.51 29.23
N HIS A 231 39.97 -26.57 28.80
CA HIS A 231 39.54 -25.46 29.65
C HIS A 231 38.29 -25.87 30.43
N ARG A 232 38.27 -25.56 31.73
CA ARG A 232 37.14 -25.86 32.62
C ARG A 232 36.78 -24.63 33.42
N VAL A 233 35.48 -24.39 33.57
CA VAL A 233 34.92 -23.27 34.33
C VAL A 233 34.06 -23.83 35.45
N ARG A 234 34.31 -23.36 36.67
CA ARG A 234 33.50 -23.72 37.83
C ARG A 234 32.58 -22.55 38.19
N LEU A 235 31.28 -22.80 38.19
CA LEU A 235 30.25 -21.86 38.61
C LEU A 235 29.73 -22.27 39.99
N THR A 236 29.79 -21.35 40.94
CA THR A 236 29.17 -21.52 42.26
C THR A 236 27.77 -20.93 42.22
N ILE A 237 26.76 -21.77 42.46
CA ILE A 237 25.35 -21.38 42.46
C ILE A 237 24.87 -21.34 43.91
N ILE A 238 24.18 -20.24 44.22
CA ILE A 238 23.52 -20.03 45.51
C ILE A 238 22.02 -20.06 45.23
N PHE A 239 21.31 -21.00 45.87
CA PHE A 239 19.85 -21.03 45.81
C PHE A 239 19.27 -20.16 46.93
N PRO A 240 18.20 -19.40 46.67
CA PRO A 240 17.59 -18.52 47.68
C PRO A 240 17.06 -19.31 48.88
N ASP A 241 16.59 -20.54 48.66
CA ASP A 241 16.05 -21.39 49.72
C ASP A 241 17.12 -21.94 50.67
N ASN A 242 18.37 -21.99 50.22
CA ASN A 242 19.49 -22.48 51.02
C ASN A 242 20.78 -21.71 50.66
N PRO A 243 20.92 -20.46 51.14
CA PRO A 243 22.05 -19.61 50.77
C PRO A 243 23.38 -20.10 51.33
N GLN A 244 23.37 -21.02 52.31
CA GLN A 244 24.56 -21.60 52.91
C GLN A 244 25.10 -22.81 52.14
N ALA A 245 24.25 -23.48 51.36
CA ALA A 245 24.70 -24.61 50.54
C ALA A 245 25.39 -24.11 49.27
N LEU A 246 26.64 -24.55 49.08
CA LEU A 246 27.41 -24.29 47.88
C LEU A 246 27.09 -25.37 46.85
N HIS A 247 26.40 -24.98 45.77
CA HIS A 247 26.16 -25.85 44.63
C HIS A 247 27.16 -25.50 43.53
N ILE A 248 27.74 -26.52 42.90
CA ILE A 248 28.82 -26.33 41.93
C ILE A 248 28.39 -26.93 40.60
N ILE A 249 28.47 -26.13 39.53
CA ILE A 249 28.43 -26.58 38.14
C ILE A 249 29.84 -26.48 37.56
N GLU A 250 30.33 -27.56 36.97
CA GLU A 250 31.59 -27.56 36.22
C GLU A 250 31.30 -27.69 34.72
N LEU A 251 31.75 -26.70 33.96
CA LEU A 251 31.59 -26.64 32.51
C LEU A 251 32.93 -26.98 31.86
N GLU A 252 32.95 -28.06 31.07
CA GLU A 252 34.09 -28.38 30.21
C GLU A 252 33.90 -27.73 28.83
N MET A 253 34.88 -26.92 28.41
CA MET A 253 34.82 -26.24 27.11
C MET A 253 35.17 -27.22 25.99
N ALA A 254 34.59 -26.98 24.81
CA ALA A 254 34.99 -27.71 23.60
C ALA A 254 36.49 -27.49 23.29
N PRO A 255 37.12 -28.34 22.45
CA PRO A 255 38.49 -28.10 22.01
C PRO A 255 38.59 -26.75 21.28
N PHE A 256 39.54 -25.93 21.72
CA PHE A 256 39.78 -24.59 21.16
C PHE A 256 40.10 -24.56 19.65
N ARG A 257 40.46 -25.70 19.06
CA ARG A 257 40.68 -25.81 17.62
C ARG A 257 39.37 -25.75 16.82
N LEU A 258 38.24 -26.05 17.45
CA LEU A 258 36.95 -26.16 16.79
C LEU A 258 36.08 -24.91 17.00
N LEU A 259 36.05 -24.37 18.22
CA LEU A 259 35.22 -23.21 18.60
C LEU A 259 36.05 -22.11 19.31
N PRO A 260 37.19 -21.67 18.73
CA PRO A 260 38.13 -20.78 19.42
C PRO A 260 37.51 -19.47 19.88
N HIS A 261 36.64 -18.86 19.06
CA HIS A 261 36.12 -17.53 19.35
C HIS A 261 35.13 -17.56 20.52
N SER A 262 34.23 -18.55 20.52
CA SER A 262 33.20 -18.70 21.53
C SER A 262 33.80 -19.04 22.90
N ILE A 263 34.78 -19.94 22.90
CA ILE A 263 35.52 -20.31 24.13
C ILE A 263 36.31 -19.11 24.64
N TYR A 264 37.05 -18.41 23.77
CA TYR A 264 37.82 -17.25 24.17
C TYR A 264 36.94 -16.16 24.80
N THR A 265 35.85 -15.78 24.14
CA THR A 265 34.91 -14.78 24.67
C THR A 265 34.36 -15.20 26.02
N PHE A 266 33.92 -16.45 26.19
CA PHE A 266 33.41 -16.94 27.47
C PHE A 266 34.48 -16.95 28.57
N MET A 267 35.68 -17.42 28.25
CA MET A 267 36.80 -17.45 29.20
C MET A 267 37.23 -16.03 29.62
N GLU A 268 37.20 -15.07 28.71
CA GLU A 268 37.44 -13.65 29.03
C GLU A 268 36.34 -13.09 29.95
N GLN A 269 35.07 -13.40 29.71
CA GLN A 269 33.98 -13.01 30.61
C GLN A 269 34.17 -13.57 32.02
N VAL A 270 34.61 -14.83 32.13
CA VAL A 270 34.94 -15.47 33.41
C VAL A 270 36.17 -14.83 34.07
N ARG A 271 37.24 -14.58 33.31
CA ARG A 271 38.47 -13.91 33.79
C ARG A 271 38.19 -12.53 34.39
N HIS A 272 37.25 -11.80 33.80
CA HIS A 272 36.80 -10.48 34.27
C HIS A 272 35.76 -10.54 35.40
N GLY A 273 35.39 -11.74 35.88
CA GLY A 273 34.39 -11.94 36.94
C GLY A 273 33.00 -11.43 36.56
N LEU A 274 32.69 -11.32 35.26
CA LEU A 274 31.45 -10.69 34.79
C LEU A 274 30.19 -11.47 35.20
N TRP A 275 30.35 -12.78 35.41
CA TRP A 275 29.28 -13.67 35.85
C TRP A 275 29.02 -13.62 37.36
N ASP A 276 29.87 -12.95 38.15
CA ASP A 276 29.67 -12.81 39.58
C ASP A 276 28.47 -11.91 39.89
N GLY A 277 27.50 -12.45 40.64
CA GLY A 277 26.25 -11.78 40.98
C GLY A 277 25.17 -11.88 39.89
N CYS A 278 25.45 -12.53 38.76
CA CYS A 278 24.47 -12.84 37.73
C CYS A 278 23.54 -13.99 38.15
N SER A 279 22.47 -14.22 37.40
CA SER A 279 21.47 -15.25 37.71
C SER A 279 21.02 -16.03 36.49
N PHE A 280 20.52 -17.24 36.75
CA PHE A 280 19.74 -17.98 35.77
C PHE A 280 18.32 -17.40 35.77
N SER A 281 17.98 -16.67 34.71
CA SER A 281 16.82 -15.77 34.68
C SER A 281 15.55 -16.46 34.14
N LYS A 282 15.71 -17.43 33.24
CA LYS A 282 14.60 -18.05 32.51
C LYS A 282 14.91 -19.50 32.12
N LEU A 283 13.87 -20.33 32.14
CA LEU A 283 13.85 -21.66 31.51
C LEU A 283 12.91 -21.56 30.29
N VAL A 284 13.46 -21.57 29.08
CA VAL A 284 12.70 -21.39 27.83
C VAL A 284 13.07 -22.51 26.87
N ASP A 285 12.07 -23.25 26.37
CA ASP A 285 12.25 -24.35 25.42
C ASP A 285 13.28 -25.38 25.89
N GLY A 286 13.30 -25.66 27.20
CA GLY A 286 14.27 -26.58 27.78
C GLY A 286 15.68 -26.01 27.91
N LYS A 287 15.90 -24.71 27.73
CA LYS A 287 17.18 -24.04 27.92
C LYS A 287 17.15 -23.22 29.20
N LEU A 288 18.06 -23.50 30.12
CA LEU A 288 18.29 -22.70 31.32
C LEU A 288 19.25 -21.56 30.96
N ILE A 289 18.78 -20.32 30.98
CA ILE A 289 19.53 -19.18 30.45
C ILE A 289 20.10 -18.35 31.61
N ALA A 290 21.41 -18.14 31.59
CA ALA A 290 22.14 -17.21 32.43
C ALA A 290 22.22 -15.85 31.75
N SER A 291 21.86 -14.80 32.49
CA SER A 291 21.82 -13.42 32.01
C SER A 291 22.47 -12.49 33.05
N PRO A 292 22.90 -11.27 32.67
CA PRO A 292 23.41 -10.25 33.58
C PRO A 292 22.28 -9.59 34.39
N THR A 293 21.47 -10.43 35.02
CA THR A 293 20.37 -10.06 35.91
C THR A 293 20.78 -10.42 37.34
N PRO A 294 20.44 -9.60 38.33
CA PRO A 294 20.81 -9.89 39.72
C PRO A 294 20.06 -11.13 40.23
N ALA A 295 20.75 -11.97 41.02
CA ALA A 295 20.15 -13.15 41.66
C ALA A 295 19.21 -12.80 42.81
N THR A 296 19.33 -11.61 43.40
CA THR A 296 18.54 -11.17 44.55
C THR A 296 18.15 -9.71 44.38
N LEU A 297 16.97 -9.31 44.88
CA LEU A 297 16.60 -7.90 45.04
C LEU A 297 17.56 -7.23 46.05
N GLY A 298 18.75 -6.79 45.64
CA GLY A 298 19.56 -5.90 46.48
C GLY A 298 21.08 -5.96 46.35
N THR A 299 21.68 -6.95 45.68
CA THR A 299 23.15 -7.09 45.66
C THR A 299 23.82 -6.19 44.62
N LEU A 300 23.28 -6.09 43.40
CA LEU A 300 23.71 -5.14 42.36
C LEU A 300 22.51 -4.75 41.50
N LYS A 301 22.47 -3.51 41.00
CA LYS A 301 21.41 -3.12 40.05
C LYS A 301 21.69 -3.80 38.70
N GLU A 302 20.66 -4.29 38.02
CA GLU A 302 20.79 -4.90 36.69
C GLU A 302 21.57 -4.02 35.70
N LYS A 303 21.36 -2.70 35.75
CA LYS A 303 22.10 -1.72 34.95
C LYS A 303 23.61 -1.78 35.16
N GLU A 304 24.05 -2.03 36.39
CA GLU A 304 25.47 -2.12 36.74
C GLU A 304 26.09 -3.40 36.20
N LEU A 305 25.41 -4.55 36.33
CA LEU A 305 25.85 -5.81 35.73
C LEU A 305 26.00 -5.67 34.21
N LYS A 306 24.97 -5.16 33.52
CA LYS A 306 25.03 -4.89 32.07
C LYS A 306 26.16 -3.92 31.71
N TYR A 307 26.37 -2.88 32.51
CA TYR A 307 27.45 -1.92 32.29
C TYR A 307 28.84 -2.58 32.40
N ARG A 308 29.05 -3.55 33.30
CA ARG A 308 30.33 -4.28 33.41
C ARG A 308 30.68 -5.03 32.12
N PHE A 309 29.69 -5.69 31.50
CA PHE A 309 29.88 -6.38 30.22
C PHE A 309 30.19 -5.38 29.09
N ALA A 310 29.41 -4.31 28.97
CA ALA A 310 29.60 -3.29 27.93
C ALA A 310 30.93 -2.54 28.08
N ASN A 311 31.31 -2.16 29.31
CA ASN A 311 32.59 -1.49 29.58
C ASN A 311 33.79 -2.39 29.29
N SER A 312 33.63 -3.71 29.44
CA SER A 312 34.65 -4.71 29.08
C SER A 312 34.63 -5.07 27.59
N LYS A 313 33.64 -4.59 26.81
CA LYS A 313 33.40 -4.96 25.40
C LYS A 313 33.25 -6.48 25.20
N LEU A 314 32.64 -7.14 26.18
CA LEU A 314 32.36 -8.59 26.20
C LEU A 314 30.86 -8.88 26.26
N ASP A 315 30.04 -7.88 25.95
CA ASP A 315 28.58 -7.95 25.84
C ASP A 315 28.10 -8.55 24.52
N ILE A 316 28.98 -8.70 23.52
CA ILE A 316 28.63 -9.19 22.19
C ILE A 316 29.59 -10.32 21.77
N VAL A 317 29.04 -11.35 21.15
CA VAL A 317 29.76 -12.38 20.41
C VAL A 317 29.67 -12.05 18.92
N TYR A 318 30.80 -11.89 18.24
CA TYR A 318 30.82 -11.42 16.83
C TYR A 318 30.06 -12.34 15.88
N PHE A 319 30.13 -13.65 16.10
CA PHE A 319 29.36 -14.67 15.40
C PHE A 319 29.24 -15.93 16.24
N GLN A 320 28.13 -16.64 16.09
CA GLN A 320 27.94 -17.94 16.72
C GLN A 320 28.73 -19.00 15.97
N GLU A 321 29.68 -19.66 16.64
CA GLU A 321 30.37 -20.81 16.07
C GLU A 321 29.54 -22.07 16.23
N TYR A 322 29.62 -22.95 15.23
CA TYR A 322 29.00 -24.26 15.26
C TYR A 322 29.97 -25.28 14.68
N HIS A 323 29.98 -26.47 15.28
CA HIS A 323 30.75 -27.60 14.76
C HIS A 323 29.96 -28.89 14.96
N ALA A 324 29.87 -29.73 13.92
CA ALA A 324 29.05 -30.94 13.93
C ALA A 324 29.41 -31.96 15.03
N LYS A 325 30.67 -31.95 15.51
CA LYS A 325 31.12 -32.77 16.66
C LYS A 325 30.61 -32.30 18.03
N PHE A 326 30.10 -31.07 18.11
CA PHE A 326 29.54 -30.46 19.32
C PHE A 326 28.11 -29.99 19.03
N PRO A 327 27.18 -30.91 18.72
CA PRO A 327 25.79 -30.57 18.47
C PRO A 327 25.13 -30.07 19.76
N HIS A 328 24.06 -29.29 19.63
CA HIS A 328 23.26 -28.84 20.77
C HIS A 328 22.40 -29.99 21.32
N VAL A 329 22.97 -30.77 22.24
CA VAL A 329 22.28 -31.88 22.95
C VAL A 329 22.09 -31.53 24.42
N GLU A 330 21.46 -32.43 25.19
CA GLU A 330 21.29 -32.23 26.63
C GLU A 330 22.63 -31.97 27.31
N MET A 331 22.63 -31.08 28.30
CA MET A 331 23.79 -30.61 29.07
C MET A 331 24.87 -29.89 28.25
N THR A 332 24.57 -29.44 27.03
CA THR A 332 25.48 -28.57 26.26
C THR A 332 25.26 -27.10 26.57
N VAL A 333 26.34 -26.31 26.41
CA VAL A 333 26.34 -24.86 26.65
C VAL A 333 26.48 -24.12 25.32
N GLY A 334 25.78 -23.00 25.18
CA GLY A 334 25.92 -22.10 24.03
C GLY A 334 25.51 -20.67 24.36
N PHE A 335 25.88 -19.72 23.51
CA PHE A 335 25.41 -18.33 23.63
C PHE A 335 23.95 -18.19 23.16
N ASP A 336 23.16 -17.40 23.87
CA ASP A 336 21.76 -17.08 23.50
C ASP A 336 21.69 -15.86 22.54
N GLY A 337 20.67 -15.82 21.67
CA GLY A 337 20.34 -14.66 20.83
C GLY A 337 21.13 -14.45 19.52
N ARG A 338 20.73 -13.46 18.71
CA ARG A 338 21.44 -12.96 17.51
C ARG A 338 21.32 -11.43 17.41
N PRO A 339 22.43 -10.65 17.35
CA PRO A 339 23.81 -11.08 17.63
C PRO A 339 23.90 -11.71 19.03
N GLY A 340 24.76 -12.71 19.19
CA GLY A 340 24.82 -13.48 20.44
C GLY A 340 25.47 -12.70 21.58
N GLY A 341 25.16 -13.07 22.82
CA GLY A 341 25.79 -12.54 24.04
C GLY A 341 25.03 -11.39 24.72
N PRO A 342 25.37 -11.06 25.99
CA PRO A 342 26.30 -11.81 26.85
C PRO A 342 25.71 -13.14 27.33
N ASP A 343 24.39 -13.31 27.23
CA ASP A 343 23.66 -14.45 27.74
C ASP A 343 24.17 -15.79 27.19
N PHE A 344 24.24 -16.79 28.07
CA PHE A 344 24.50 -18.18 27.68
C PHE A 344 23.42 -19.09 28.24
N TYR A 345 23.24 -20.25 27.62
CA TYR A 345 22.27 -21.24 28.05
C TYR A 345 22.92 -22.60 28.32
N ILE A 346 22.31 -23.35 29.22
CA ILE A 346 22.53 -24.79 29.42
C ILE A 346 21.30 -25.49 28.86
N ASN A 347 21.50 -26.36 27.88
CA ASN A 347 20.40 -27.14 27.32
C ASN A 347 20.01 -28.26 28.29
N MET A 348 18.75 -28.32 28.71
CA MET A 348 18.20 -29.28 29.66
C MET A 348 17.38 -30.38 28.96
N VAL A 349 17.22 -30.33 27.63
CA VAL A 349 16.39 -31.29 26.89
C VAL A 349 17.21 -32.06 25.85
N CYS A 350 17.04 -33.38 25.84
CA CYS A 350 17.49 -34.24 24.76
C CYS A 350 16.82 -33.83 23.44
N ALA A 351 17.63 -33.40 22.45
CA ALA A 351 17.18 -32.98 21.12
C ALA A 351 16.30 -34.03 20.39
N ASN A 352 16.33 -35.30 20.81
CA ASN A 352 15.58 -36.39 20.19
C ASN A 352 14.07 -36.44 20.49
N ILE A 353 13.54 -35.61 21.40
CA ILE A 353 12.10 -35.71 21.76
C ILE A 353 11.21 -34.80 20.88
N PHE A 354 11.73 -33.70 20.32
CA PHE A 354 10.90 -32.74 19.58
C PHE A 354 10.75 -33.03 18.08
N SER A 355 11.63 -33.83 17.48
CA SER A 355 11.58 -34.11 16.03
C SER A 355 10.43 -35.05 15.59
N SER A 356 9.75 -35.74 16.52
CA SER A 356 8.71 -36.73 16.16
C SER A 356 7.27 -36.18 16.20
N ARG A 357 7.03 -34.99 16.76
CA ARG A 357 5.68 -34.40 16.86
C ARG A 357 5.36 -33.28 15.86
N PHE A 358 6.36 -32.70 15.18
CA PHE A 358 6.15 -31.57 14.27
C PHE A 358 6.26 -31.89 12.76
N LEU A 359 6.51 -33.14 12.38
CA LEU A 359 6.51 -33.60 10.97
C LEU A 359 5.21 -34.32 10.56
N LYS A 360 4.13 -34.14 11.32
CA LYS A 360 2.77 -34.57 10.94
C LYS A 360 1.80 -33.40 11.10
N GLN A 361 1.94 -32.38 10.26
CA GLN A 361 0.84 -31.49 9.89
C GLN A 361 1.07 -30.96 8.49
#